data_AF-A0A2V6PJ58-F1
#
_entry.id   AF-A0A2V6PJ58-F1
#
_cell.length_a   1.000
_cell.length_b   1.000
_cell.length_c   1.000
_cell.angle_alpha   90.00
_cell.angle_beta   90.00
_cell.angle_gamma   90.00
#
_symmetry.space_group_name_H-M   'P 1'
#
loop_
_entity.id
_entity.type
_entity.pdbx_description
1 polymer ?
#
loop_
_entity_poly.entity_id
_entity_poly.type
_entity_poly.pdbx_seq_one_letter_code
_entity_poly.pdbx_strand_id
1 'polypeptide(L)'
;MAGELIHPPGVSDLAELGLLGAVEGAGSASVLGFAVFDDVRARPFLLPYGAIPGIERQGYAVDHALLRGRLLARLRALPHVTTWMHSRVIGLDLGADDHASVTVTTPHGTRRIRARLVVAADGAASTLRRLAGIRATRVQLSRMTGYVVRGTPPYPGYGNVFLGGPAPILAYAIGDDAVRVMFDIPDNPDGLDAPARNAAYLDALPAGFRERVRQAIASSARLVSVNATVIPDRVAHGRLVLVGDAAGSCHPLTATGLSVCTRDALRLRQALRDTGGDVPRALARFAHLRGGPQVTRMALAGALYDAFAARTPEMRLLRDGILRFWERSARGRAASMALLSTHEGRLSRMALEYAHVIAYALTTLVRHHGRLRAPHGVLPSRASRHRTLWGVGRATMRHAGRAIKIWRLARA
;
A
#
# COMPACT_ATOMS: atom_id res chain seq x y z
N MET A 1 5.21 -11.32 -1.13
CA MET A 1 3.97 -11.48 -0.33
C MET A 1 3.32 -10.10 -0.20
N ALA A 2 2.00 -9.97 -0.31
CA ALA A 2 1.34 -8.66 -0.27
C ALA A 2 -0.03 -8.74 0.40
N GLY A 3 -0.19 -8.00 1.51
CA GLY A 3 -1.47 -7.79 2.18
C GLY A 3 -1.63 -8.62 3.45
N GLU A 4 -1.10 -8.10 4.55
CA GLU A 4 -1.36 -8.60 5.91
C GLU A 4 -2.10 -7.56 6.76
N LEU A 5 -2.23 -6.31 6.31
CA LEU A 5 -2.90 -5.23 7.04
C LEU A 5 -4.08 -4.69 6.23
N ILE A 6 -5.19 -4.43 6.93
CA ILE A 6 -6.44 -3.87 6.39
C ILE A 6 -6.76 -2.60 7.17
N HIS A 7 -6.84 -1.47 6.48
CA HIS A 7 -7.24 -0.19 7.08
C HIS A 7 -8.74 -0.17 7.43
N PRO A 8 -9.19 0.70 8.35
CA PRO A 8 -10.59 0.75 8.78
C PRO A 8 -11.64 0.87 7.67
N PRO A 9 -11.43 1.63 6.57
CA PRO A 9 -12.38 1.62 5.46
C PRO A 9 -12.53 0.24 4.83
N GLY A 10 -11.44 -0.52 4.68
CA GLY A 10 -11.48 -1.90 4.19
C GLY A 10 -12.14 -2.87 5.16
N VAL A 11 -11.96 -2.66 6.47
CA VAL A 11 -12.66 -3.43 7.52
C VAL A 11 -14.17 -3.18 7.47
N SER A 12 -14.58 -1.92 7.27
CA SER A 12 -15.99 -1.55 7.09
C SER A 12 -16.58 -2.17 5.82
N ASP A 13 -15.81 -2.16 4.73
CA ASP A 13 -16.20 -2.80 3.48
C ASP A 13 -16.37 -4.33 3.65
N LEU A 14 -15.49 -4.99 4.41
CA LEU A 14 -15.62 -6.42 4.74
C LEU A 14 -16.86 -6.71 5.58
N ALA A 15 -17.21 -5.84 6.53
CA ALA A 15 -18.43 -5.97 7.30
C ALA A 15 -19.67 -5.91 6.39
N GLU A 16 -19.69 -4.95 5.47
CA GLU A 16 -20.77 -4.79 4.48
C GLU A 16 -20.86 -5.97 3.49
N LEU A 17 -19.73 -6.62 3.21
CA LEU A 17 -19.68 -7.84 2.40
C LEU A 17 -20.02 -9.12 3.20
N GLY A 18 -20.23 -9.03 4.52
CA GLY A 18 -20.46 -10.19 5.38
C GLY A 18 -19.24 -11.11 5.52
N LEU A 19 -18.04 -10.57 5.34
CA LEU A 19 -16.75 -11.29 5.37
C LEU A 19 -15.88 -10.95 6.59
N LEU A 20 -16.25 -9.95 7.40
CA LEU A 20 -15.46 -9.51 8.55
C LEU A 20 -15.18 -10.65 9.54
N GLY A 21 -16.18 -11.48 9.87
CA GLY A 21 -15.99 -12.59 10.80
C GLY A 21 -14.95 -13.63 10.34
N ALA A 22 -14.71 -13.76 9.03
CA ALA A 22 -13.66 -14.63 8.51
C ALA A 22 -12.25 -14.06 8.77
N VAL A 23 -12.12 -12.73 8.88
CA VAL A 23 -10.87 -12.04 9.23
C VAL A 23 -10.65 -12.09 10.74
N GLU A 24 -11.66 -11.76 11.53
CA GLU A 24 -11.57 -11.79 13.01
C GLU A 24 -11.30 -13.21 13.53
N GLY A 25 -11.98 -14.22 12.98
CA GLY A 25 -11.76 -15.64 13.30
C GLY A 25 -10.45 -16.23 12.77
N ALA A 26 -9.62 -15.45 12.07
CA ALA A 26 -8.30 -15.87 11.59
C ALA A 26 -7.16 -15.69 12.62
N GLY A 27 -7.46 -15.17 13.82
CA GLY A 27 -6.44 -14.78 14.80
C GLY A 27 -5.80 -13.43 14.47
N SER A 28 -6.59 -12.50 13.92
CA SER A 28 -6.10 -11.17 13.53
C SER A 28 -5.73 -10.32 14.74
N ALA A 29 -4.62 -9.59 14.65
CA ALA A 29 -4.25 -8.55 15.59
C ALA A 29 -4.96 -7.22 15.26
N SER A 30 -5.39 -6.52 16.30
CA SER A 30 -5.99 -5.18 16.18
C SER A 30 -4.92 -4.13 15.86
N VAL A 31 -5.22 -3.20 14.95
CA VAL A 31 -4.34 -2.10 14.58
C VAL A 31 -5.06 -0.75 14.75
N LEU A 32 -4.66 -0.01 15.77
CA LEU A 32 -5.24 1.28 16.16
C LEU A 32 -4.65 2.48 15.40
N GLY A 33 -3.53 2.28 14.69
CA GLY A 33 -2.85 3.33 13.92
C GLY A 33 -1.41 2.95 13.59
N PHE A 34 -0.56 3.96 13.39
CA PHE A 34 0.88 3.77 13.22
C PHE A 34 1.72 4.51 14.26
N ALA A 35 2.80 3.89 14.70
CA ALA A 35 3.84 4.48 15.54
C ALA A 35 5.10 4.65 14.68
N VAL A 36 5.49 5.89 14.41
CA VAL A 36 6.64 6.21 13.55
C VAL A 36 7.84 6.59 14.42
N PHE A 37 8.91 5.81 14.33
CA PHE A 37 10.17 6.02 15.03
C PHE A 37 11.15 6.73 14.08
N ASP A 38 11.60 7.90 14.50
CA ASP A 38 12.77 8.56 13.90
C ASP A 38 14.05 8.12 14.63
N ASP A 39 15.20 8.56 14.14
CA ASP A 39 16.54 8.30 14.68
C ASP A 39 16.94 9.27 15.80
N VAL A 40 16.10 10.27 16.11
CA VAL A 40 16.45 11.39 17.00
C VAL A 40 15.71 11.32 18.32
N ARG A 41 14.44 10.88 18.32
CA ARG A 41 13.55 10.92 19.47
C ARG A 41 13.45 9.56 20.14
N ALA A 42 13.39 9.58 21.46
CA ALA A 42 13.12 8.38 22.26
C ALA A 42 11.66 7.89 22.13
N ARG A 43 10.71 8.78 21.79
CA ARG A 43 9.27 8.45 21.66
C ARG A 43 8.81 8.56 20.21
N PRO A 44 8.00 7.61 19.72
CA PRO A 44 7.49 7.64 18.35
C PRO A 44 6.39 8.70 18.17
N PHE A 45 6.18 9.10 16.92
CA PHE A 45 4.98 9.83 16.50
C PHE A 45 3.80 8.86 16.41
N LEU A 46 2.77 9.10 17.23
CA LEU A 46 1.55 8.30 17.20
C LEU A 46 0.54 8.89 16.22
N LEU A 47 0.08 8.04 15.30
CA LEU A 47 -0.87 8.35 14.25
C LEU A 47 -2.09 7.43 14.40
N PRO A 48 -2.99 7.71 15.36
CA PRO A 48 -4.17 6.86 15.61
C PRO A 48 -5.24 7.05 14.52
N TYR A 49 -5.92 5.96 14.16
CA TYR A 49 -7.11 6.01 13.32
C TYR A 49 -8.26 6.77 13.99
N GLY A 50 -8.38 6.66 15.32
CA GLY A 50 -9.42 7.35 16.09
C GLY A 50 -9.35 8.88 16.05
N ALA A 51 -8.28 9.46 15.52
CA ALA A 51 -8.21 10.90 15.26
C ALA A 51 -8.89 11.31 13.93
N ILE A 52 -9.26 10.36 13.07
CA ILE A 52 -9.95 10.62 11.80
C ILE A 52 -11.44 10.76 12.09
N PRO A 53 -12.08 11.90 11.76
CA PRO A 53 -13.51 12.05 11.91
C PRO A 53 -14.28 11.00 11.10
N GLY A 54 -15.26 10.34 11.71
CA GLY A 54 -16.13 9.36 11.05
C GLY A 54 -15.53 7.95 10.88
N ILE A 55 -14.36 7.66 11.47
CA ILE A 55 -13.88 6.28 11.60
C ILE A 55 -14.29 5.69 12.94
N GLU A 56 -15.07 4.61 12.86
CA GLU A 56 -15.63 3.91 14.02
C GLU A 56 -14.94 2.56 14.28
N ARG A 57 -14.16 2.07 13.31
CA ARG A 57 -13.49 0.77 13.38
C ARG A 57 -11.98 0.94 13.43
N GLN A 58 -11.32 -0.04 14.02
CA GLN A 58 -9.88 -0.23 13.93
C GLN A 58 -9.48 -0.92 12.61
N GLY A 59 -8.19 -0.95 12.33
CA GLY A 59 -7.63 -1.84 11.32
C GLY A 59 -7.37 -3.23 11.88
N TYR A 60 -7.09 -4.18 11.00
CA TYR A 60 -6.66 -5.53 11.37
C TYR A 60 -5.39 -5.91 10.65
N ALA A 61 -4.54 -6.67 11.32
CA ALA A 61 -3.39 -7.33 10.74
C ALA A 61 -3.47 -8.84 10.96
N VAL A 62 -3.16 -9.64 9.94
CA VAL A 62 -3.32 -11.09 9.95
C VAL A 62 -2.33 -11.71 8.97
N ASP A 63 -1.77 -12.87 9.32
CA ASP A 63 -0.94 -13.62 8.37
C ASP A 63 -1.70 -13.88 7.06
N HIS A 64 -1.04 -13.61 5.94
CA HIS A 64 -1.66 -13.63 4.63
C HIS A 64 -2.21 -15.03 4.26
N ALA A 65 -1.51 -16.11 4.66
CA ALA A 65 -1.94 -17.46 4.36
C ALA A 65 -3.20 -17.84 5.14
N LEU A 66 -3.28 -17.43 6.42
CA LEU A 66 -4.46 -17.62 7.26
C LEU A 66 -5.67 -16.85 6.71
N LEU A 67 -5.48 -15.56 6.39
CA LEU A 67 -6.53 -14.74 5.78
C LEU A 67 -7.08 -15.37 4.50
N ARG A 68 -6.19 -15.74 3.57
CA ARG A 68 -6.59 -16.38 2.31
C ARG A 68 -7.33 -17.70 2.55
N GLY A 69 -6.86 -18.52 3.49
CA GLY A 69 -7.49 -19.78 3.85
C GLY A 69 -8.92 -19.59 4.36
N ARG A 70 -9.14 -18.64 5.28
CA ARG A 70 -10.46 -18.33 5.85
C ARG A 70 -11.41 -17.75 4.80
N LEU A 71 -10.95 -16.82 3.96
CA LEU A 71 -11.75 -16.26 2.88
C LEU A 71 -12.15 -17.32 1.84
N LEU A 72 -11.23 -18.22 1.48
CA LEU A 72 -11.52 -19.32 0.55
C LEU A 72 -12.51 -20.33 1.14
N ALA A 73 -12.36 -20.67 2.43
CA ALA A 73 -13.30 -21.54 3.12
C ALA A 73 -14.71 -20.92 3.14
N ARG A 74 -14.81 -19.61 3.42
CA ARG A 74 -16.10 -18.90 3.37
C ARG A 74 -16.69 -18.88 1.96
N LEU A 75 -15.87 -18.59 0.94
CA LEU A 75 -16.29 -18.55 -0.46
C LEU A 75 -16.90 -19.89 -0.91
N ARG A 76 -16.29 -21.01 -0.53
CA ARG A 76 -16.78 -22.37 -0.86
C ARG A 76 -18.11 -22.72 -0.21
N ALA A 77 -18.44 -22.07 0.89
CA ALA A 77 -19.70 -22.29 1.60
C ALA A 77 -20.85 -21.41 1.08
N LEU A 78 -20.60 -20.51 0.13
CA LEU A 78 -21.64 -19.64 -0.42
C LEU A 78 -22.48 -20.38 -1.48
N PRO A 79 -23.81 -20.23 -1.47
CA PRO A 79 -24.66 -20.77 -2.52
C PRO A 79 -24.32 -20.07 -3.85
N HIS A 80 -24.47 -20.80 -4.96
CA HIS A 80 -24.18 -20.31 -6.32
C HIS A 80 -22.71 -19.97 -6.61
N VAL A 81 -21.77 -20.39 -5.76
CA VAL A 81 -20.33 -20.25 -6.01
C VAL A 81 -19.71 -21.60 -6.33
N THR A 82 -19.12 -21.71 -7.51
CA THR A 82 -18.31 -22.87 -7.91
C THR A 82 -16.84 -22.48 -7.92
N THR A 83 -16.01 -23.20 -7.18
CA THR A 83 -14.56 -22.96 -7.14
C THR A 83 -13.79 -24.03 -7.89
N TRP A 84 -12.93 -23.65 -8.83
CA TRP A 84 -12.02 -24.56 -9.51
C TRP A 84 -10.58 -24.32 -9.03
N MET A 85 -10.02 -25.32 -8.34
CA MET A 85 -8.63 -25.29 -7.89
C MET A 85 -7.71 -25.88 -8.95
N HIS A 86 -6.40 -25.61 -8.83
CA HIS A 86 -5.38 -26.12 -9.77
C HIS A 86 -5.73 -25.84 -11.25
N SER A 87 -6.41 -24.72 -11.49
CA SER A 87 -6.95 -24.34 -12.80
C SER A 87 -6.32 -23.02 -13.24
N ARG A 88 -6.07 -22.88 -14.55
CA ARG A 88 -5.39 -21.71 -15.12
C ARG A 88 -6.14 -21.21 -16.35
N VAL A 89 -6.40 -19.90 -16.39
CA VAL A 89 -6.90 -19.25 -17.61
C VAL A 89 -5.77 -19.17 -18.64
N ILE A 90 -6.03 -19.70 -19.83
CA ILE A 90 -5.08 -19.73 -20.96
C ILE A 90 -5.58 -18.96 -22.18
N GLY A 91 -6.86 -18.60 -22.22
CA GLY A 91 -7.44 -17.83 -23.32
C GLY A 91 -8.60 -16.94 -22.85
N LEU A 92 -8.75 -15.80 -23.51
CA LEU A 92 -9.84 -14.86 -23.31
C LEU A 92 -10.23 -14.29 -24.67
N ASP A 93 -11.52 -14.36 -24.98
CA ASP A 93 -12.12 -13.80 -26.18
C ASP A 93 -13.28 -12.88 -25.76
N LEU A 94 -13.18 -11.63 -26.20
CA LEU A 94 -14.10 -10.52 -25.90
C LEU A 94 -14.80 -10.01 -27.17
N GLY A 95 -14.76 -10.76 -28.28
CA GLY A 95 -15.28 -10.32 -29.57
C GLY A 95 -16.81 -10.31 -29.68
N ALA A 96 -17.51 -11.01 -28.78
CA ALA A 96 -18.97 -11.05 -28.77
C ALA A 96 -19.58 -9.97 -27.86
N ASP A 97 -20.68 -9.37 -28.31
CA ASP A 97 -21.33 -8.27 -27.59
C ASP A 97 -22.10 -8.72 -26.33
N ASP A 98 -22.59 -9.96 -26.28
CA ASP A 98 -23.47 -10.50 -25.23
C ASP A 98 -22.73 -11.31 -24.15
N HIS A 99 -21.52 -11.82 -24.46
CA HIS A 99 -20.74 -12.64 -23.54
C HIS A 99 -19.23 -12.55 -23.78
N ALA A 100 -18.44 -12.88 -22.76
CA ALA A 100 -17.03 -13.20 -22.88
C ALA A 100 -16.85 -14.72 -22.92
N SER A 101 -15.83 -15.18 -23.64
CA SER A 101 -15.39 -16.57 -23.67
C SER A 101 -14.06 -16.72 -22.94
N VAL A 102 -13.97 -17.59 -21.93
CA VAL A 102 -12.75 -17.85 -21.16
C VAL A 102 -12.33 -19.30 -21.33
N THR A 103 -11.10 -19.53 -21.75
CA THR A 103 -10.51 -20.88 -21.86
C THR A 103 -9.67 -21.17 -20.63
N VAL A 104 -9.99 -22.26 -19.94
CA VAL A 104 -9.38 -22.66 -18.67
C VAL A 104 -8.84 -24.09 -18.78
N THR A 105 -7.57 -24.29 -18.47
CA THR A 105 -7.00 -25.62 -18.23
C THR A 105 -7.31 -26.04 -16.80
N THR A 106 -7.91 -27.21 -16.63
CA THR A 106 -8.25 -27.81 -15.34
C THR A 106 -7.56 -29.18 -15.21
N PRO A 107 -7.55 -29.80 -14.01
CA PRO A 107 -7.07 -31.18 -13.85
C PRO A 107 -7.81 -32.21 -14.72
N HIS A 108 -9.03 -31.87 -15.18
CA HIS A 108 -9.86 -32.73 -16.02
C HIS A 108 -9.83 -32.33 -17.50
N GLY A 109 -8.82 -31.56 -17.92
CA GLY A 109 -8.66 -31.06 -19.29
C GLY A 109 -9.07 -29.61 -19.48
N THR A 110 -9.04 -29.16 -20.73
CA THR A 110 -9.34 -27.78 -21.12
C THR A 110 -10.84 -27.58 -21.30
N ARG A 111 -11.37 -26.50 -20.73
CA ARG A 111 -12.79 -26.11 -20.83
C ARG A 111 -12.91 -24.69 -21.34
N ARG A 112 -13.96 -24.41 -22.12
CA ARG A 112 -14.36 -23.04 -22.52
C ARG A 112 -15.63 -22.65 -21.77
N ILE A 113 -15.61 -21.51 -21.11
CA ILE A 113 -16.71 -20.96 -20.31
C ILE A 113 -17.25 -19.72 -21.01
N ARG A 114 -18.56 -19.62 -21.16
CA ARG A 114 -19.23 -18.37 -21.54
C ARG A 114 -19.70 -17.64 -20.28
N ALA A 115 -19.40 -16.35 -20.17
CA ALA A 115 -19.77 -15.53 -19.01
C ALA A 115 -20.25 -14.16 -19.45
N ARG A 116 -21.26 -13.61 -18.76
CA ARG A 116 -21.76 -12.25 -19.02
C ARG A 116 -20.77 -11.16 -18.58
N LEU A 117 -19.91 -11.48 -17.60
CA LEU A 117 -18.91 -10.62 -16.99
C LEU A 117 -17.72 -11.48 -16.55
N VAL A 118 -16.51 -11.01 -16.83
CA VAL A 118 -15.25 -11.57 -16.32
C VAL A 118 -14.62 -10.55 -15.37
N VAL A 119 -14.34 -10.97 -14.14
CA VAL A 119 -13.65 -10.14 -13.13
C VAL A 119 -12.23 -10.66 -12.95
N ALA A 120 -11.24 -9.90 -13.40
CA ALA A 120 -9.83 -10.21 -13.21
C ALA A 120 -9.34 -9.72 -11.84
N ALA A 121 -9.18 -10.67 -10.92
CA ALA A 121 -8.61 -10.47 -9.58
C ALA A 121 -7.28 -11.23 -9.40
N ASP A 122 -6.53 -11.44 -10.49
CA ASP A 122 -5.33 -12.26 -10.57
C ASP A 122 -4.01 -11.49 -10.29
N GLY A 123 -4.12 -10.36 -9.59
CA GLY A 123 -3.00 -9.60 -9.01
C GLY A 123 -2.18 -8.77 -10.01
N ALA A 124 -1.09 -8.15 -9.53
CA ALA A 124 -0.29 -7.20 -10.32
C ALA A 124 0.27 -7.78 -11.63
N ALA A 125 0.57 -9.10 -11.64
CA ALA A 125 1.04 -9.86 -12.79
C ALA A 125 -0.12 -10.45 -13.63
N SER A 126 -1.31 -9.84 -13.58
CA SER A 126 -2.55 -10.30 -14.23
C SER A 126 -2.34 -10.86 -15.64
N THR A 127 -2.72 -12.13 -15.81
CA THR A 127 -2.78 -12.85 -17.08
C THR A 127 -3.99 -12.39 -17.88
N LEU A 128 -5.15 -12.21 -17.23
CA LEU A 128 -6.36 -11.74 -17.91
C LEU A 128 -6.16 -10.35 -18.52
N ARG A 129 -5.46 -9.44 -17.84
CA ARG A 129 -5.08 -8.13 -18.39
C ARG A 129 -4.28 -8.27 -19.68
N ARG A 130 -3.27 -9.15 -19.70
CA ARG A 130 -2.44 -9.39 -20.89
C ARG A 130 -3.24 -10.01 -22.03
N LEU A 131 -4.07 -11.03 -21.74
CA LEU A 131 -4.91 -11.69 -22.73
C LEU A 131 -5.92 -10.73 -23.37
N ALA A 132 -6.40 -9.74 -22.61
CA ALA A 132 -7.28 -8.69 -23.13
C ALA A 132 -6.57 -7.58 -23.92
N GLY A 133 -5.25 -7.69 -24.16
CA GLY A 133 -4.47 -6.65 -24.84
C GLY A 133 -4.32 -5.35 -24.04
N ILE A 134 -4.66 -5.33 -22.76
CA ILE A 134 -4.53 -4.13 -21.91
C ILE A 134 -3.07 -3.99 -21.50
N ARG A 135 -2.38 -2.99 -22.07
CA ARG A 135 -1.01 -2.66 -21.69
C ARG A 135 -0.97 -2.07 -20.28
N ALA A 136 0.21 -2.14 -19.65
CA ALA A 136 0.44 -1.52 -18.36
C ALA A 136 1.86 -0.98 -18.25
N THR A 137 1.99 0.21 -17.67
CA THR A 137 3.28 0.72 -17.21
C THR A 137 3.66 0.00 -15.92
N ARG A 138 4.86 -0.57 -15.84
CA ARG A 138 5.41 -1.19 -14.63
C ARG A 138 6.72 -0.52 -14.25
N VAL A 139 6.82 -0.05 -13.01
CA VAL A 139 8.05 0.53 -12.44
C VAL A 139 8.37 -0.20 -11.15
N GLN A 140 9.50 -0.91 -11.12
CA GLN A 140 10.00 -1.50 -9.88
C GLN A 140 10.69 -0.42 -9.05
N LEU A 141 10.33 -0.34 -7.77
CA LEU A 141 10.80 0.71 -6.84
C LEU A 141 11.81 0.16 -5.84
N SER A 142 11.57 -1.03 -5.30
CA SER A 142 12.40 -1.72 -4.32
C SER A 142 12.03 -3.19 -4.24
N ARG A 143 12.69 -3.92 -3.35
CA ARG A 143 12.27 -5.24 -2.87
C ARG A 143 12.03 -5.16 -1.37
N MET A 144 11.24 -6.09 -0.85
CA MET A 144 11.09 -6.28 0.58
C MET A 144 11.53 -7.69 0.97
N THR A 145 12.28 -7.75 2.04
CA THR A 145 12.65 -8.97 2.75
C THR A 145 11.95 -8.95 4.09
N GLY A 146 11.44 -10.07 4.57
CA GLY A 146 11.17 -10.11 5.99
C GLY A 146 10.83 -11.44 6.61
N TYR A 147 10.51 -11.33 7.89
CA TYR A 147 10.66 -12.39 8.87
C TYR A 147 9.48 -12.38 9.83
N VAL A 148 9.22 -13.51 10.48
CA VAL A 148 8.35 -13.58 11.66
C VAL A 148 9.24 -13.52 12.88
N VAL A 149 8.96 -12.58 13.78
CA VAL A 149 9.65 -12.42 15.07
C VAL A 149 8.66 -12.77 16.17
N ARG A 150 9.07 -13.61 17.11
CA ARG A 150 8.23 -13.98 18.27
C ARG A 150 8.07 -12.81 19.24
N GLY A 151 6.90 -12.71 19.89
CA GLY A 151 6.58 -11.68 20.87
C GLY A 151 5.75 -10.53 20.32
N THR A 152 5.96 -9.33 20.88
CA THR A 152 5.22 -8.11 20.55
C THR A 152 6.12 -7.07 19.85
N PRO A 153 5.55 -6.19 19.00
CA PRO A 153 6.30 -5.10 18.40
C PRO A 153 6.61 -4.02 19.46
N PRO A 154 7.58 -3.12 19.23
CA PRO A 154 7.97 -2.10 20.22
C PRO A 154 6.83 -1.22 20.74
N TYR A 155 5.86 -0.90 19.88
CA TYR A 155 4.60 -0.25 20.25
C TYR A 155 3.42 -1.15 19.89
N PRO A 156 2.90 -1.97 20.83
CA PRO A 156 1.78 -2.87 20.60
C PRO A 156 0.50 -2.16 20.14
N GLY A 157 -0.32 -2.84 19.35
CA GLY A 157 -1.58 -2.29 18.81
C GLY A 157 -1.40 -1.28 17.67
N TYR A 158 -0.17 -0.96 17.26
CA TYR A 158 0.11 -0.03 16.15
C TYR A 158 1.03 -0.69 15.12
N GLY A 159 0.92 -0.28 13.86
CA GLY A 159 1.96 -0.54 12.86
C GLY A 159 3.19 0.30 13.17
N ASN A 160 4.33 -0.34 13.44
CA ASN A 160 5.59 0.32 13.78
C ASN A 160 6.36 0.60 12.49
N VAL A 161 6.80 1.85 12.30
CA VAL A 161 7.58 2.28 11.14
C VAL A 161 8.89 2.88 11.63
N PHE A 162 10.02 2.29 11.28
CA PHE A 162 11.35 2.77 11.66
C PHE A 162 12.02 3.48 10.49
N LEU A 163 12.42 4.74 10.69
CA LEU A 163 13.00 5.59 9.65
C LEU A 163 14.50 5.85 9.83
N GLY A 164 15.12 5.30 10.87
CA GLY A 164 16.55 5.50 11.17
C GLY A 164 17.53 4.62 10.38
N GLY A 165 17.02 3.70 9.56
CA GLY A 165 17.85 2.81 8.74
C GLY A 165 18.06 3.33 7.31
N PRO A 166 18.80 2.57 6.47
CA PRO A 166 19.01 2.91 5.06
C PRO A 166 17.71 3.07 4.25
N ALA A 167 16.66 2.36 4.67
CA ALA A 167 15.31 2.42 4.11
C ALA A 167 14.29 2.07 5.21
N PRO A 168 12.98 2.30 4.98
CA PRO A 168 11.95 2.04 5.99
C PRO A 168 11.88 0.57 6.40
N ILE A 169 11.74 0.35 7.71
CA ILE A 169 11.45 -0.97 8.29
C ILE A 169 10.05 -0.92 8.88
N LEU A 170 9.23 -1.93 8.58
CA LEU A 170 7.85 -2.04 9.06
C LEU A 170 7.77 -3.22 10.03
N ALA A 171 7.13 -3.02 11.18
CA ALA A 171 6.81 -4.12 12.09
C ALA A 171 5.36 -4.04 12.58
N TYR A 172 4.63 -5.14 12.55
CA TYR A 172 3.26 -5.19 13.03
C TYR A 172 2.91 -6.60 13.51
N ALA A 173 2.04 -6.66 14.53
CA ALA A 173 1.54 -7.94 15.02
C ALA A 173 0.67 -8.61 13.93
N ILE A 174 0.80 -9.92 13.77
CA ILE A 174 -0.03 -10.75 12.88
C ILE A 174 -0.77 -11.86 13.65
N GLY A 175 -0.74 -11.77 14.98
CA GLY A 175 -1.31 -12.66 15.98
C GLY A 175 -0.79 -12.28 17.37
N ASP A 176 -1.08 -13.09 18.39
CA ASP A 176 -0.77 -12.75 19.80
C ASP A 176 0.72 -12.78 20.15
N ASP A 177 1.49 -13.72 19.56
CA ASP A 177 2.93 -13.93 19.84
C ASP A 177 3.78 -13.88 18.55
N ALA A 178 3.30 -13.15 17.53
CA ALA A 178 3.95 -13.08 16.22
C ALA A 178 3.93 -11.67 15.64
N VAL A 179 5.12 -11.18 15.27
CA VAL A 179 5.35 -9.89 14.61
C VAL A 179 5.92 -10.13 13.22
N ARG A 180 5.26 -9.58 12.21
CA ARG A 180 5.87 -9.44 10.89
C ARG A 180 6.87 -8.30 10.93
N VAL A 181 8.11 -8.53 10.52
CA VAL A 181 9.10 -7.47 10.28
C VAL A 181 9.48 -7.47 8.80
N MET A 182 9.34 -6.33 8.13
CA MET A 182 9.64 -6.13 6.71
C MET A 182 10.68 -5.04 6.54
N PHE A 183 11.79 -5.39 5.90
CA PHE A 183 12.85 -4.48 5.50
C PHE A 183 12.64 -4.09 4.04
N ASP A 184 12.46 -2.80 3.77
CA ASP A 184 12.55 -2.30 2.41
C ASP A 184 14.02 -2.25 1.97
N ILE A 185 14.27 -2.65 0.73
CA ILE A 185 15.60 -2.74 0.13
C ILE A 185 15.52 -2.04 -1.23
N PRO A 186 15.82 -0.72 -1.27
CA PRO A 186 16.12 -0.02 -2.51
C PRO A 186 17.33 -0.67 -3.17
N ASP A 187 17.48 -0.53 -4.50
CA ASP A 187 18.55 -1.15 -5.30
C ASP A 187 19.92 -1.17 -4.57
N ASN A 188 20.28 -2.33 -4.02
CA ASN A 188 21.37 -2.51 -3.06
C ASN A 188 22.26 -3.69 -3.51
N PRO A 189 23.60 -3.54 -3.47
CA PRO A 189 24.53 -4.61 -3.87
C PRO A 189 24.39 -5.91 -3.06
N ASP A 190 24.02 -5.83 -1.78
CA ASP A 190 23.74 -6.98 -0.91
C ASP A 190 22.41 -7.67 -1.22
N GLY A 191 21.61 -7.10 -2.12
CA GLY A 191 20.33 -7.64 -2.55
C GLY A 191 19.42 -7.94 -1.35
N LEU A 192 18.78 -9.11 -1.36
CA LEU A 192 17.80 -9.49 -0.35
C LEU A 192 18.42 -9.78 1.03
N ASP A 193 19.73 -9.97 1.11
CA ASP A 193 20.48 -10.27 2.34
C ASP A 193 20.93 -8.99 3.08
N ALA A 194 20.61 -7.80 2.55
CA ALA A 194 20.97 -6.52 3.16
C ALA A 194 20.65 -6.42 4.67
N PRO A 195 19.51 -6.91 5.19
CA PRO A 195 19.24 -6.86 6.63
C PRO A 195 20.21 -7.68 7.49
N ALA A 196 20.80 -8.75 6.93
CA ALA A 196 21.78 -9.59 7.63
C ALA A 196 23.21 -9.03 7.50
N ARG A 197 23.51 -8.30 6.42
CA ARG A 197 24.87 -7.84 6.08
C ARG A 197 25.15 -6.39 6.47
N ASN A 198 24.11 -5.55 6.57
CA ASN A 198 24.25 -4.14 6.88
C ASN A 198 23.66 -3.84 8.27
N ALA A 199 24.56 -3.64 9.25
CA ALA A 199 24.22 -3.33 10.63
C ALA A 199 23.28 -2.11 10.77
N ALA A 200 23.33 -1.15 9.85
CA ALA A 200 22.50 0.06 9.90
C ALA A 200 20.99 -0.24 9.85
N TYR A 201 20.56 -1.36 9.27
CA TYR A 201 19.15 -1.78 9.35
C TYR A 201 18.77 -2.20 10.77
N LEU A 202 19.63 -2.98 11.45
CA LEU A 202 19.36 -3.44 12.81
C LEU A 202 19.53 -2.30 13.82
N ASP A 203 20.48 -1.40 13.60
CA ASP A 203 20.73 -0.25 14.48
C ASP A 203 19.58 0.75 14.54
N ALA A 204 18.74 0.79 13.50
CA ALA A 204 17.50 1.55 13.48
C ALA A 204 16.41 0.99 14.41
N LEU A 205 16.58 -0.24 14.91
CA LEU A 205 15.61 -0.90 15.79
C LEU A 205 15.97 -0.70 17.28
N PRO A 206 14.97 -0.57 18.17
CA PRO A 206 15.19 -0.54 19.61
C PRO A 206 15.93 -1.80 20.11
N ALA A 207 16.85 -1.65 21.07
CA ALA A 207 17.81 -2.70 21.45
C ALA A 207 17.17 -4.07 21.74
N GLY A 208 16.13 -4.12 22.59
CA GLY A 208 15.47 -5.39 22.91
C GLY A 208 14.74 -6.04 21.73
N PHE A 209 14.22 -5.24 20.79
CA PHE A 209 13.58 -5.73 19.58
C PHE A 209 14.62 -6.16 18.53
N ARG A 210 15.71 -5.40 18.40
CA ARG A 210 16.85 -5.67 17.53
C ARG A 210 17.40 -7.07 17.73
N GLU A 211 17.57 -7.50 18.98
CA GLU A 211 18.04 -8.85 19.33
C GLU A 211 17.12 -9.93 18.76
N ARG A 212 15.81 -9.83 19.03
CA ARG A 212 14.82 -10.79 18.53
C ARG A 212 14.76 -10.83 17.00
N VAL A 213 14.89 -9.66 16.36
CA VAL A 213 14.91 -9.57 14.90
C VAL A 213 16.17 -10.23 14.32
N ARG A 214 17.34 -10.02 14.93
CA ARG A 214 18.58 -10.66 14.51
C ARG A 214 18.51 -12.19 14.62
N GLN A 215 17.93 -12.70 15.71
CA GLN A 215 17.68 -14.13 15.87
C GLN A 215 16.76 -14.66 14.78
N ALA A 216 15.64 -13.98 14.51
CA ALA A 216 14.71 -14.37 13.45
C ALA A 216 15.33 -14.33 12.05
N ILE A 217 16.23 -13.38 11.76
CA ILE A 217 16.98 -13.35 10.49
C ILE A 217 17.82 -14.63 10.32
N ALA A 218 18.41 -15.14 11.40
CA ALA A 218 19.24 -16.34 11.37
C ALA A 218 18.42 -17.64 11.34
N SER A 219 17.25 -17.67 11.98
CA SER A 219 16.48 -18.91 12.21
C SER A 219 15.22 -19.08 11.36
N SER A 220 14.66 -18.00 10.81
CA SER A 220 13.34 -18.03 10.16
C SER A 220 13.44 -18.00 8.64
N ALA A 221 12.51 -18.70 7.98
CA ALA A 221 12.36 -18.61 6.53
C ALA A 221 12.07 -17.17 6.11
N ARG A 222 12.86 -16.68 5.14
CA ARG A 222 12.70 -15.35 4.59
C ARG A 222 11.51 -15.30 3.63
N LEU A 223 10.69 -14.28 3.80
CA LEU A 223 9.70 -13.84 2.81
C LEU A 223 10.29 -12.76 1.90
N VAL A 224 9.96 -12.85 0.61
CA VAL A 224 10.39 -11.89 -0.40
C VAL A 224 9.19 -11.29 -1.12
N SER A 225 9.28 -9.99 -1.40
CA SER A 225 8.32 -9.29 -2.24
C SER A 225 9.01 -8.31 -3.17
N VAL A 226 8.45 -8.12 -4.37
CA VAL A 226 8.87 -7.06 -5.29
C VAL A 226 7.89 -5.91 -5.17
N ASN A 227 8.41 -4.72 -4.89
CA ASN A 227 7.60 -3.52 -4.76
C ASN A 227 7.61 -2.80 -6.10
N ALA A 228 6.51 -2.94 -6.84
CA ALA A 228 6.34 -2.30 -8.13
C ALA A 228 5.03 -1.52 -8.19
N THR A 229 5.09 -0.37 -8.86
CA THR A 229 3.91 0.35 -9.29
C THR A 229 3.49 -0.19 -10.66
N VAL A 230 2.24 -0.62 -10.79
CA VAL A 230 1.64 -1.07 -12.05
C VAL A 230 0.44 -0.19 -12.36
N ILE A 231 0.41 0.35 -13.58
CA ILE A 231 -0.62 1.29 -14.03
C ILE A 231 -1.15 0.76 -15.36
N PRO A 232 -2.31 0.09 -15.39
CA PRO A 232 -2.90 -0.34 -16.66
C PRO A 232 -3.41 0.86 -17.46
N ASP A 233 -3.41 0.74 -18.79
CA ASP A 233 -3.91 1.78 -19.71
C ASP A 233 -5.43 1.98 -19.56
N ARG A 234 -6.15 0.96 -19.06
CA ARG A 234 -7.58 0.98 -18.70
C ARG A 234 -7.90 -0.11 -17.69
N VAL A 235 -9.00 0.02 -16.97
CA VAL A 235 -9.43 -0.96 -15.95
C VAL A 235 -10.62 -1.83 -16.37
N ALA A 236 -11.20 -1.57 -17.54
CA ALA A 236 -12.26 -2.37 -18.12
C ALA A 236 -12.15 -2.40 -19.65
N HIS A 237 -12.58 -3.48 -20.28
CA HIS A 237 -12.64 -3.62 -21.74
C HIS A 237 -13.70 -4.67 -22.11
N GLY A 238 -14.67 -4.30 -22.94
CA GLY A 238 -15.81 -5.17 -23.27
C GLY A 238 -16.52 -5.64 -22.00
N ARG A 239 -16.53 -6.96 -21.77
CA ARG A 239 -17.11 -7.61 -20.57
C ARG A 239 -16.07 -8.03 -19.53
N LEU A 240 -14.83 -7.55 -19.63
CA LEU A 240 -13.78 -7.74 -18.64
C LEU A 240 -13.63 -6.50 -17.76
N VAL A 241 -13.52 -6.71 -16.45
CA VAL A 241 -13.10 -5.68 -15.49
C VAL A 241 -11.92 -6.16 -14.67
N LEU A 242 -10.94 -5.29 -14.46
CA LEU A 242 -9.81 -5.50 -13.56
C LEU A 242 -10.19 -4.98 -12.17
N VAL A 243 -9.83 -5.72 -11.11
CA VAL A 243 -9.99 -5.27 -9.72
C VAL A 243 -8.73 -5.50 -8.89
N GLY A 244 -8.62 -4.82 -7.74
CA GLY A 244 -7.46 -4.94 -6.86
C GLY A 244 -6.15 -4.61 -7.59
N ASP A 245 -5.11 -5.38 -7.32
CA ASP A 245 -3.79 -5.14 -7.92
C ASP A 245 -3.73 -5.43 -9.44
N ALA A 246 -4.68 -6.20 -10.00
CA ALA A 246 -4.80 -6.38 -11.45
C ALA A 246 -5.15 -5.06 -12.15
N ALA A 247 -5.96 -4.23 -11.48
CA ALA A 247 -6.33 -2.88 -11.91
C ALA A 247 -5.34 -1.79 -11.47
N GLY A 248 -4.19 -2.19 -10.96
CA GLY A 248 -3.09 -1.29 -10.62
C GLY A 248 -2.68 -1.39 -9.17
N SER A 249 -1.37 -1.35 -8.97
CA SER A 249 -0.70 -1.50 -7.67
C SER A 249 0.31 -0.38 -7.47
N CYS A 250 0.71 -0.17 -6.22
CA CYS A 250 1.68 0.84 -5.81
C CYS A 250 2.60 0.26 -4.72
N HIS A 251 3.57 1.06 -4.27
CA HIS A 251 4.45 0.68 -3.18
C HIS A 251 3.64 0.24 -1.92
N PRO A 252 3.96 -0.91 -1.28
CA PRO A 252 3.16 -1.47 -0.19
C PRO A 252 3.35 -0.77 1.15
N LEU A 253 4.25 0.23 1.25
CA LEU A 253 4.48 1.05 2.45
C LEU A 253 3.18 1.56 3.08
N THR A 254 2.19 1.91 2.24
CA THR A 254 0.92 2.44 2.72
C THR A 254 -0.08 1.38 3.14
N ALA A 255 0.19 0.09 2.93
CA ALA A 255 -0.68 -1.04 3.28
C ALA A 255 -2.13 -0.98 2.73
N THR A 256 -2.37 -0.23 1.66
CA THR A 256 -3.72 0.02 1.10
C THR A 256 -4.27 -1.08 0.18
N GLY A 257 -3.46 -2.09 -0.14
CA GLY A 257 -3.80 -3.16 -1.09
C GLY A 257 -5.13 -3.83 -0.80
N LEU A 258 -5.25 -4.45 0.39
CA LEU A 258 -6.45 -5.19 0.79
C LEU A 258 -7.68 -4.30 0.91
N SER A 259 -7.53 -3.08 1.44
CA SER A 259 -8.64 -2.12 1.56
C SER A 259 -9.20 -1.70 0.20
N VAL A 260 -8.36 -1.60 -0.84
CA VAL A 260 -8.87 -1.33 -2.19
C VAL A 260 -9.52 -2.56 -2.82
N CYS A 261 -9.05 -3.77 -2.53
CA CYS A 261 -9.72 -4.98 -3.01
C CYS A 261 -11.18 -5.05 -2.54
N THR A 262 -11.42 -4.78 -1.26
CA THR A 262 -12.77 -4.77 -0.67
C THR A 262 -13.60 -3.62 -1.25
N ARG A 263 -13.00 -2.45 -1.40
CA ARG A 263 -13.66 -1.28 -1.98
C ARG A 263 -14.03 -1.48 -3.45
N ASP A 264 -13.16 -2.10 -4.24
CA ASP A 264 -13.40 -2.41 -5.65
C ASP A 264 -14.59 -3.39 -5.77
N ALA A 265 -14.69 -4.39 -4.90
CA ALA A 265 -15.83 -5.31 -4.86
C ALA A 265 -17.16 -4.56 -4.61
N LEU A 266 -17.18 -3.65 -3.62
CA LEU A 266 -18.37 -2.84 -3.34
C LEU A 266 -18.73 -1.88 -4.47
N ARG A 267 -17.73 -1.19 -5.06
CA ARG A 267 -17.95 -0.30 -6.21
C ARG A 267 -18.51 -1.06 -7.41
N LEU A 268 -18.00 -2.26 -7.68
CA LEU A 268 -18.49 -3.08 -8.79
C LEU A 268 -19.92 -3.55 -8.53
N ARG A 269 -20.21 -4.02 -7.29
CA ARG A 269 -21.58 -4.39 -6.87
C ARG A 269 -22.55 -3.22 -7.02
N GLN A 270 -22.14 -2.02 -6.57
CA GLN A 270 -22.96 -0.82 -6.67
C GLN A 270 -23.17 -0.42 -8.13
N ALA A 271 -22.12 -0.43 -8.94
CA ALA A 271 -22.22 -0.08 -10.35
C ALA A 271 -23.15 -1.03 -11.13
N LEU A 272 -23.11 -2.33 -10.85
CA LEU A 272 -24.04 -3.30 -11.42
C LEU A 272 -25.50 -3.05 -11.01
N ARG A 273 -25.74 -2.65 -9.75
CA ARG A 273 -27.09 -2.32 -9.27
C ARG A 273 -27.62 -1.04 -9.92
N ASP A 274 -26.80 0.01 -9.94
CA ASP A 274 -27.16 1.32 -10.48
C ASP A 274 -27.52 1.29 -11.98
N THR A 275 -27.01 0.30 -12.71
CA THR A 275 -27.27 0.15 -14.16
C THR A 275 -28.24 -0.98 -14.48
N GLY A 276 -28.93 -1.55 -13.48
CA GLY A 276 -29.88 -2.65 -13.69
C GLY A 276 -29.24 -3.92 -14.26
N GLY A 277 -27.94 -4.14 -14.03
CA GLY A 277 -27.20 -5.29 -14.56
C GLY A 277 -26.71 -5.13 -16.01
N ASP A 278 -26.84 -3.95 -16.61
CA ASP A 278 -26.14 -3.61 -17.86
C ASP A 278 -24.62 -3.59 -17.58
N VAL A 279 -23.92 -4.63 -18.04
CA VAL A 279 -22.51 -4.86 -17.78
C VAL A 279 -21.64 -3.75 -18.39
N PRO A 280 -21.70 -3.42 -19.70
CA PRO A 280 -20.92 -2.31 -20.25
C PRO A 280 -21.08 -0.99 -19.48
N ARG A 281 -22.32 -0.60 -19.15
CA ARG A 281 -22.57 0.62 -18.37
C ARG A 281 -22.03 0.51 -16.94
N ALA A 282 -22.19 -0.64 -16.29
CA ALA A 282 -21.66 -0.89 -14.96
C ALA A 282 -20.13 -0.75 -14.93
N LEU A 283 -19.44 -1.29 -15.93
CA LEU A 283 -17.98 -1.25 -16.00
C LEU A 283 -17.45 0.17 -16.23
N ALA A 284 -18.12 0.96 -17.07
CA ALA A 284 -17.80 2.39 -17.25
C ALA A 284 -17.99 3.17 -15.93
N ARG A 285 -19.10 2.92 -15.22
CA ARG A 285 -19.37 3.52 -13.91
C ARG A 285 -18.35 3.09 -12.86
N PHE A 286 -17.99 1.82 -12.80
CA PHE A 286 -16.94 1.31 -11.91
C PHE A 286 -15.59 2.02 -12.18
N ALA A 287 -15.17 2.11 -13.44
CA ALA A 287 -13.93 2.78 -13.84
C ALA A 287 -13.91 4.25 -13.38
N HIS A 288 -15.03 4.96 -13.56
CA HIS A 288 -15.19 6.33 -13.10
C HIS A 288 -15.05 6.47 -11.57
N LEU A 289 -15.77 5.64 -10.80
CA LEU A 289 -15.76 5.67 -9.33
C LEU A 289 -14.39 5.31 -8.74
N ARG A 290 -13.62 4.46 -9.45
CA ARG A 290 -12.30 4.00 -9.01
C ARG A 290 -11.18 5.00 -9.31
N GLY A 291 -11.24 5.70 -10.45
CA GLY A 291 -10.12 6.44 -11.01
C GLY A 291 -9.52 7.48 -10.07
N GLY A 292 -10.33 8.43 -9.58
CA GLY A 292 -9.85 9.52 -8.70
C GLY A 292 -9.15 9.04 -7.43
N PRO A 293 -9.81 8.22 -6.59
CA PRO A 293 -9.19 7.65 -5.38
C PRO A 293 -7.93 6.83 -5.66
N GLN A 294 -7.89 6.09 -6.78
CA GLN A 294 -6.70 5.32 -7.16
C GLN A 294 -5.51 6.23 -7.48
N VAL A 295 -5.73 7.34 -8.20
CA VAL A 295 -4.68 8.35 -8.47
C VAL A 295 -4.08 8.87 -7.16
N THR A 296 -4.95 9.26 -6.22
CA THR A 296 -4.54 9.77 -4.90
C THR A 296 -3.73 8.73 -4.14
N ARG A 297 -4.21 7.47 -4.08
CA ARG A 297 -3.49 6.37 -3.43
C ARG A 297 -2.08 6.19 -4.00
N MET A 298 -1.96 6.13 -5.32
CA MET A 298 -0.68 5.87 -5.98
C MET A 298 0.29 7.04 -5.82
N ALA A 299 -0.20 8.27 -5.92
CA ALA A 299 0.59 9.48 -5.70
C ALA A 299 1.09 9.57 -4.26
N LEU A 300 0.23 9.31 -3.28
CA LEU A 300 0.59 9.29 -1.86
C LEU A 300 1.64 8.22 -1.56
N ALA A 301 1.42 6.99 -2.03
CA ALA A 301 2.35 5.89 -1.78
C ALA A 301 3.75 6.17 -2.36
N GLY A 302 3.81 6.75 -3.56
CA GLY A 302 5.08 7.14 -4.18
C GLY A 302 5.79 8.27 -3.42
N ALA A 303 5.08 9.36 -3.12
CA ALA A 303 5.65 10.52 -2.44
C ALA A 303 6.10 10.18 -1.00
N LEU A 304 5.28 9.41 -0.27
CA LEU A 304 5.61 8.98 1.09
C LEU A 304 6.81 8.04 1.10
N TYR A 305 6.89 7.09 0.16
CA TYR A 305 8.05 6.22 0.02
C TYR A 305 9.32 6.99 -0.32
N ASP A 306 9.28 7.90 -1.29
CA ASP A 306 10.45 8.71 -1.67
C ASP A 306 10.96 9.54 -0.47
N ALA A 307 10.05 10.15 0.32
CA ALA A 307 10.39 10.86 1.55
C ALA A 307 10.90 9.92 2.66
N PHE A 308 10.29 8.75 2.84
CA PHE A 308 10.66 7.80 3.90
C PHE A 308 11.90 7.00 3.57
N ALA A 309 12.31 6.88 2.31
CA ALA A 309 13.63 6.36 1.95
C ALA A 309 14.72 7.43 2.08
N ALA A 310 14.36 8.72 1.96
CA ALA A 310 15.22 9.89 2.14
C ALA A 310 16.64 9.81 1.54
N ARG A 311 16.73 9.22 0.35
CA ARG A 311 18.00 8.97 -0.35
C ARG A 311 18.71 10.26 -0.79
N THR A 312 17.97 11.36 -0.92
CA THR A 312 18.51 12.66 -1.32
C THR A 312 18.26 13.74 -0.25
N PRO A 313 19.07 14.81 -0.21
CA PRO A 313 18.88 15.91 0.75
C PRO A 313 17.47 16.50 0.73
N GLU A 314 16.88 16.67 -0.45
CA GLU A 314 15.52 17.19 -0.58
C GLU A 314 14.46 16.23 -0.05
N MET A 315 14.67 14.91 -0.14
CA MET A 315 13.75 13.93 0.44
C MET A 315 13.90 13.83 1.96
N ARG A 316 15.13 13.99 2.50
CA ARG A 316 15.35 14.17 3.95
C ARG A 316 14.60 15.38 4.48
N LEU A 317 14.72 16.50 3.78
CA LEU A 317 14.01 17.73 4.16
C LEU A 317 12.48 17.56 4.13
N LEU A 318 11.94 16.85 3.13
CA LEU A 318 10.51 16.53 3.10
C LEU A 318 10.11 15.59 4.24
N ARG A 319 10.92 14.57 4.56
CA ARG A 319 10.69 13.69 5.72
C ARG A 319 10.61 14.51 7.00
N ASP A 320 11.56 15.41 7.24
CA ASP A 320 11.57 16.28 8.41
C ASP A 320 10.34 17.19 8.46
N GLY A 321 9.90 17.68 7.28
CA GLY A 321 8.65 18.42 7.13
C GLY A 321 7.43 17.61 7.56
N ILE A 322 7.34 16.34 7.16
CA ILE A 322 6.27 15.41 7.57
C ILE A 322 6.29 15.23 9.09
N LEU A 323 7.45 14.90 9.66
CA LEU A 323 7.58 14.66 11.11
C LEU A 323 7.22 15.91 11.93
N ARG A 324 7.65 17.09 11.50
CA ARG A 324 7.25 18.35 12.15
C ARG A 324 5.79 18.71 11.96
N PHE A 325 5.22 18.42 10.80
CA PHE A 325 3.80 18.60 10.58
C PHE A 325 2.99 17.75 11.56
N TRP A 326 3.40 16.50 11.76
CA TRP A 326 2.80 15.62 12.74
C TRP A 326 3.06 16.03 14.18
N GLU A 327 4.23 16.58 14.49
CA GLU A 327 4.52 17.12 15.82
C GLU A 327 3.55 18.25 16.19
N ARG A 328 3.35 19.20 15.26
CA ARG A 328 2.68 20.47 15.55
C ARG A 328 1.21 20.52 15.21
N SER A 329 0.70 19.54 14.47
CA SER A 329 -0.68 19.56 13.98
C SER A 329 -1.38 18.23 14.22
N ALA A 330 -2.26 18.20 15.23
CA ALA A 330 -3.17 17.07 15.43
C ALA A 330 -4.08 16.86 14.22
N ARG A 331 -4.56 17.95 13.61
CA ARG A 331 -5.28 17.93 12.33
C ARG A 331 -4.42 17.31 11.22
N GLY A 332 -3.14 17.65 11.16
CA GLY A 332 -2.20 17.11 10.17
C GLY A 332 -2.00 15.61 10.30
N ARG A 333 -1.91 15.09 11.54
CA ARG A 333 -1.88 13.64 11.81
C ARG A 333 -3.17 12.97 11.33
N ALA A 334 -4.34 13.53 11.68
CA ALA A 334 -5.63 13.02 11.23
C ALA A 334 -5.77 13.02 9.71
N ALA A 335 -5.42 14.12 9.04
CA ALA A 335 -5.49 14.24 7.59
C ALA A 335 -4.54 13.28 6.87
N SER A 336 -3.31 13.12 7.38
CA SER A 336 -2.34 12.15 6.85
C SER A 336 -2.87 10.73 6.97
N MET A 337 -3.47 10.38 8.12
CA MET A 337 -4.07 9.08 8.36
C MET A 337 -5.35 8.84 7.54
N ALA A 338 -6.15 9.87 7.29
CA ALA A 338 -7.33 9.78 6.42
C ALA A 338 -6.93 9.47 4.97
N LEU A 339 -5.88 10.13 4.46
CA LEU A 339 -5.30 9.85 3.15
C LEU A 339 -4.68 8.45 3.09
N LEU A 340 -3.87 8.09 4.11
CA LEU A 340 -3.20 6.79 4.21
C LEU A 340 -4.21 5.63 4.23
N SER A 341 -5.26 5.75 5.04
CA SER A 341 -6.29 4.72 5.20
C SER A 341 -7.26 4.62 4.01
N THR A 342 -7.13 5.50 3.01
CA THR A 342 -8.06 5.67 1.88
C THR A 342 -9.45 6.19 2.24
N HIS A 343 -9.64 6.67 3.48
CA HIS A 343 -10.87 7.34 3.90
C HIS A 343 -11.08 8.66 3.16
N GLU A 344 -9.99 9.42 2.94
CA GLU A 344 -9.96 10.57 2.05
C GLU A 344 -9.30 10.18 0.73
N GLY A 345 -10.06 10.25 -0.37
CA GLY A 345 -9.60 9.84 -1.71
C GLY A 345 -9.37 11.00 -2.68
N ARG A 346 -9.61 12.25 -2.29
CA ARG A 346 -9.52 13.40 -3.21
C ARG A 346 -8.09 13.89 -3.38
N LEU A 347 -7.67 14.01 -4.64
CA LEU A 347 -6.34 14.50 -4.99
C LEU A 347 -6.11 15.95 -4.53
N SER A 348 -7.16 16.79 -4.54
CA SER A 348 -7.09 18.17 -4.05
C SER A 348 -6.76 18.24 -2.55
N ARG A 349 -7.30 17.31 -1.75
CA ARG A 349 -6.99 17.20 -0.33
C ARG A 349 -5.57 16.72 -0.10
N MET A 350 -5.11 15.73 -0.87
CA MET A 350 -3.70 15.31 -0.84
C MET A 350 -2.75 16.47 -1.19
N ALA A 351 -3.06 17.24 -2.24
CA ALA A 351 -2.23 18.36 -2.67
C ALA A 351 -2.14 19.46 -1.60
N LEU A 352 -3.25 19.76 -0.92
CA LEU A 352 -3.28 20.69 0.20
C LEU A 352 -2.37 20.24 1.35
N GLU A 353 -2.49 18.98 1.78
CA GLU A 353 -1.65 18.47 2.88
C GLU A 353 -0.17 18.37 2.48
N TYR A 354 0.12 18.06 1.22
CA TYR A 354 1.48 18.08 0.69
C TYR A 354 2.07 19.51 0.71
N ALA A 355 1.27 20.54 0.41
CA ALA A 355 1.69 21.94 0.51
C ALA A 355 1.97 22.35 1.96
N HIS A 356 1.16 21.89 2.93
CA HIS A 356 1.46 22.09 4.35
C HIS A 356 2.79 21.45 4.73
N VAL A 357 3.03 20.20 4.33
CA VAL A 357 4.31 19.51 4.58
C VAL A 357 5.49 20.30 4.02
N ILE A 358 5.38 20.84 2.80
CA ILE A 358 6.42 21.71 2.23
C ILE A 358 6.61 22.96 3.10
N ALA A 359 5.54 23.63 3.54
CA ALA A 359 5.67 24.80 4.40
C ALA A 359 6.42 24.47 5.70
N TYR A 360 6.09 23.34 6.35
CA TYR A 360 6.81 22.87 7.55
C TYR A 360 8.27 22.53 7.25
N ALA A 361 8.56 21.89 6.11
CA ALA A 361 9.91 21.63 5.64
C ALA A 361 10.71 22.92 5.44
N LEU A 362 10.11 23.97 4.86
CA LEU A 362 10.80 25.26 4.69
C LEU A 362 11.13 25.93 6.04
N THR A 363 10.28 25.79 7.05
CA THR A 363 10.56 26.34 8.39
C THR A 363 11.75 25.68 9.09
N THR A 364 12.13 24.44 8.74
CA THR A 364 13.29 23.77 9.34
C THR A 364 14.59 24.42 8.87
N LEU A 365 14.67 24.76 7.58
CA LEU A 365 15.82 25.44 6.98
C LEU A 365 16.06 26.84 7.59
N VAL A 366 14.99 27.56 7.93
CA VAL A 366 15.08 28.90 8.53
C VAL A 366 15.54 28.84 10.00
N ARG A 367 15.06 27.85 10.78
CA ARG A 367 15.35 27.75 12.23
C ARG A 367 16.70 27.10 12.57
N HIS A 368 17.34 26.38 11.64
CA HIS A 368 18.72 25.90 11.81
C HIS A 368 19.79 27.02 11.76
N HIS A 369 19.39 28.29 11.83
CA HIS A 369 20.29 29.43 12.10
C HIS A 369 20.76 29.52 13.56
N GLY A 370 20.18 28.77 14.50
CA GLY A 370 20.31 29.09 15.93
C GLY A 370 21.09 28.13 16.83
N ARG A 371 20.83 26.82 16.82
CA ARG A 371 21.43 25.86 17.78
C ARG A 371 21.11 24.42 17.33
N LEU A 372 22.01 23.49 17.68
CA LEU A 372 21.99 22.02 17.52
C LEU A 372 22.80 21.47 16.33
N ARG A 373 23.83 20.68 16.70
CA ARG A 373 24.60 19.78 15.84
C ARG A 373 23.65 18.81 15.15
N ALA A 374 23.73 18.73 13.82
CA ALA A 374 23.15 17.61 13.09
C ALA A 374 23.89 16.31 13.49
N PRO A 375 23.20 15.16 13.66
CA PRO A 375 23.87 13.86 13.84
C PRO A 375 24.72 13.47 12.62
N HIS A 376 24.46 14.12 11.48
CA HIS A 376 25.20 13.93 10.23
C HIS A 376 25.71 15.28 9.73
N GLY A 377 26.92 15.64 10.14
CA GLY A 377 27.90 16.47 9.42
C GLY A 377 27.42 17.76 8.71
N VAL A 378 27.96 18.89 9.18
CA VAL A 378 28.08 20.20 8.50
C VAL A 378 26.76 20.95 8.28
N LEU A 379 26.68 22.15 8.87
CA LEU A 379 25.64 23.14 8.54
C LEU A 379 25.69 23.41 7.02
N PRO A 380 24.61 23.19 6.26
CA PRO A 380 24.66 23.34 4.81
C PRO A 380 24.98 24.80 4.46
N SER A 381 26.02 24.99 3.65
CA SER A 381 26.39 26.28 3.06
C SER A 381 25.19 26.92 2.34
N ARG A 382 25.18 28.24 2.15
CA ARG A 382 24.10 28.93 1.42
C ARG A 382 23.81 28.28 0.06
N ALA A 383 24.86 27.87 -0.66
CA ALA A 383 24.77 27.16 -1.93
C ALA A 383 24.17 25.73 -1.81
N SER A 384 24.43 25.03 -0.71
CA SER A 384 23.82 23.72 -0.42
C SER A 384 22.31 23.87 -0.15
N ARG A 385 21.90 24.87 0.65
CA ARG A 385 20.49 25.16 0.94
C ARG A 385 19.70 25.52 -0.32
N HIS A 386 20.26 26.39 -1.16
CA HIS A 386 19.64 26.75 -2.43
C HIS A 386 19.42 25.51 -3.31
N ARG A 387 20.44 24.64 -3.45
CA ARG A 387 20.31 23.37 -4.20
C ARG A 387 19.22 22.46 -3.62
N THR A 388 19.13 22.33 -2.29
CA THR A 388 18.07 21.53 -1.65
C THR A 388 16.67 22.10 -1.91
N LEU A 389 16.50 23.42 -1.83
CA LEU A 389 15.22 24.10 -2.13
C LEU A 389 14.78 23.88 -3.58
N TRP A 390 15.70 24.07 -4.53
CA TRP A 390 15.45 23.75 -5.94
C TRP A 390 15.14 22.26 -6.13
N GLY A 391 15.80 21.38 -5.38
CA GLY A 391 15.53 19.94 -5.34
C GLY A 391 14.09 19.62 -4.91
N VAL A 392 13.58 20.26 -3.85
CA VAL A 392 12.18 20.10 -3.40
C VAL A 392 11.20 20.57 -4.47
N GLY A 393 11.47 21.70 -5.13
CA GLY A 393 10.65 22.19 -6.25
C GLY A 393 10.58 21.18 -7.40
N ARG A 394 11.74 20.66 -7.83
CA ARG A 394 11.83 19.62 -8.86
C ARG A 394 11.12 18.33 -8.44
N ALA A 395 11.29 17.87 -7.20
CA ALA A 395 10.63 16.69 -6.70
C ALA A 395 9.10 16.86 -6.67
N THR A 396 8.62 18.03 -6.27
CA THR A 396 7.18 18.37 -6.30
C THR A 396 6.63 18.33 -7.72
N MET A 397 7.33 18.91 -8.70
CA MET A 397 6.95 18.80 -10.12
C MET A 397 6.95 17.35 -10.61
N ARG A 398 7.91 16.53 -10.19
CA ARG A 398 7.93 15.08 -10.53
C ARG A 398 6.72 14.35 -9.93
N HIS A 399 6.39 14.58 -8.66
CA HIS A 399 5.23 13.98 -8.01
C HIS A 399 3.93 14.39 -8.69
N ALA A 400 3.77 15.69 -8.99
CA ALA A 400 2.62 16.21 -9.73
C ALA A 400 2.53 15.61 -11.14
N GLY A 401 3.64 15.55 -11.88
CA GLY A 401 3.70 14.93 -13.20
C GLY A 401 3.33 13.45 -13.19
N ARG A 402 3.78 12.69 -12.17
CA ARG A 402 3.35 11.29 -11.97
C ARG A 402 1.84 11.22 -11.72
N ALA A 403 1.28 12.05 -10.85
CA ALA A 403 -0.16 12.07 -10.58
C ALA A 403 -0.99 12.41 -11.84
N ILE A 404 -0.55 13.40 -12.63
CA ILE A 404 -1.19 13.76 -13.91
C ILE A 404 -1.10 12.61 -14.90
N LYS A 405 0.05 11.94 -15.03
CA LYS A 405 0.20 10.76 -15.90
C LYS A 405 -0.75 9.65 -15.48
N ILE A 406 -0.84 9.34 -14.20
CA ILE A 406 -1.77 8.33 -13.67
C ILE A 406 -3.21 8.72 -13.95
N TRP A 407 -3.56 9.99 -13.76
CA TRP A 407 -4.90 10.50 -14.02
C TRP A 407 -5.29 10.41 -15.50
N ARG A 408 -4.36 10.73 -16.42
CA ARG A 408 -4.59 10.57 -17.86
C ARG A 408 -4.81 9.10 -18.25
N LEU A 409 -4.00 8.19 -17.72
CA LEU A 409 -4.15 6.75 -17.96
C LEU A 409 -5.43 6.19 -17.31
N ALA A 410 -5.89 6.74 -16.19
CA ALA A 410 -7.12 6.30 -15.54
C ALA A 410 -8.41 6.80 -16.26
N ARG A 411 -8.28 7.73 -17.22
CA ARG A 411 -9.40 8.28 -18.00
C ARG A 411 -9.47 7.76 -19.45
N ALA A 412 -8.45 7.04 -19.93
CA ALA A 412 -8.38 6.40 -21.24
C ALA A 412 -8.87 4.93 -21.19
#